data_AF-A0AAE7TG28-F1
#
_entry.id   AF-A0AAE7TG28-F1
#
_cell.length_a   1.000
_cell.length_b   1.000
_cell.length_c   1.000
_cell.angle_alpha   90.00
_cell.angle_beta   90.00
_cell.angle_gamma   90.00
#
_symmetry.space_group_name_H-M   'P 1'
#
loop_
_entity.id
_entity.type
_entity.pdbx_description
1 polymer ?
#
loop_
_entity_poly.entity_id
_entity_poly.type
_entity_poly.pdbx_seq_one_letter_code
_entity_poly.pdbx_strand_id
1 'polypeptide(L)'
;MKKTVSKKGYTARDLRAVSDNPEWTKDDFARAKTFDEVFPGMRKGRGPNKAPTKRQVTLRLSPVVVDYFKAEGPGWQSRIDEALVKVVKRKRSSATG
;
A
#
# COMPACT_ATOMS: atom_id res chain seq x y z
N MET A 1 16.39 -0.43 9.07
CA MET A 1 15.09 -0.06 9.67
C MET A 1 14.54 1.20 9.01
N LYS A 2 13.27 1.22 8.59
CA LYS A 2 12.63 2.48 8.15
C LYS A 2 12.23 3.26 9.40
N LYS A 3 12.76 4.48 9.56
CA LYS A 3 12.31 5.40 10.62
C LYS A 3 10.86 5.78 10.33
N THR A 4 9.94 5.34 11.17
CA THR A 4 8.57 5.87 11.19
C THR A 4 8.64 7.30 11.69
N VAL A 5 8.43 8.27 10.80
CA VAL A 5 8.26 9.66 11.20
C VAL A 5 6.98 9.74 12.03
N SER A 6 7.12 10.06 13.32
CA SER A 6 5.98 10.35 14.19
C SER A 6 5.11 11.43 13.52
N LYS A 7 3.82 11.14 13.32
CA LYS A 7 2.88 12.13 12.78
C LYS A 7 2.82 13.29 13.76
N LYS A 8 3.39 14.43 13.38
CA LYS A 8 3.19 15.70 14.10
C LYS A 8 1.71 16.08 13.93
N GLY A 9 0.94 16.04 15.00
CA GLY A 9 -0.43 16.53 15.01
C GLY A 9 -0.48 18.05 14.83
N TYR A 10 -1.67 18.59 14.56
CA TYR A 10 -1.90 20.03 14.54
C TYR A 10 -1.81 20.61 15.96
N THR A 11 -1.18 21.78 16.08
CA THR A 11 -1.03 22.51 17.34
C THR A 11 -2.20 23.46 17.57
N ALA A 12 -2.36 23.95 18.81
CA ALA A 12 -3.34 25.00 19.13
C ALA A 12 -3.12 26.30 18.35
N ARG A 13 -1.87 26.57 17.91
CA ARG A 13 -1.57 27.70 17.03
C ARG A 13 -2.12 27.46 15.62
N ASP A 14 -1.99 26.25 15.10
CA ASP A 14 -2.51 25.88 13.77
C ASP A 14 -4.04 25.99 13.73
N LEU A 15 -4.71 25.59 14.80
CA LEU A 15 -6.18 25.71 14.92
C LEU A 15 -6.65 27.17 15.03
N ARG A 16 -5.93 28.02 15.77
CA ARG A 16 -6.23 29.46 15.86
C ARG A 16 -5.98 30.19 14.55
N ALA A 17 -5.06 29.73 13.72
CA ALA A 17 -4.76 30.36 12.44
C ALA A 17 -5.89 30.19 11.40
N VAL A 18 -6.84 29.28 11.64
CA VAL A 18 -7.98 29.00 10.75
C VAL A 18 -9.33 29.24 11.42
N SER A 19 -9.35 29.87 12.60
CA SER A 19 -10.59 30.06 13.37
C SER A 19 -11.55 31.07 12.74
N ASP A 20 -11.06 31.88 11.82
CA ASP A 20 -11.81 32.86 11.02
C ASP A 20 -12.47 32.25 9.78
N ASN A 21 -12.22 30.97 9.48
CA ASN A 21 -12.83 30.31 8.34
C ASN A 21 -14.36 30.19 8.53
N PRO A 22 -15.17 30.77 7.63
CA PRO A 22 -16.62 30.76 7.79
C PRO A 22 -17.19 29.34 7.68
N GLU A 23 -18.34 29.13 8.32
CA GLU A 23 -19.10 27.91 8.13
C GLU A 23 -19.64 27.83 6.70
N TRP A 24 -19.61 26.62 6.14
CA TRP A 24 -20.16 26.37 4.81
C TRP A 24 -21.68 26.41 4.86
N THR A 25 -22.28 27.29 4.05
CA THR A 25 -23.73 27.40 3.90
C THR A 25 -24.25 26.39 2.86
N LYS A 26 -25.57 26.19 2.81
CA LYS A 26 -26.21 25.36 1.77
C LYS A 26 -25.90 25.87 0.37
N ASP A 27 -25.80 27.18 0.18
CA ASP A 27 -25.50 27.79 -1.10
C ASP A 27 -24.04 27.55 -1.51
N ASP A 28 -23.12 27.44 -0.56
CA ASP A 28 -21.73 27.07 -0.84
C ASP A 28 -21.61 25.63 -1.35
N PHE A 29 -22.37 24.70 -0.75
CA PHE A 29 -22.46 23.34 -1.27
C PHE A 29 -23.12 23.28 -2.65
N ALA A 30 -24.14 24.10 -2.91
CA ALA A 30 -24.79 24.16 -4.23
C ALA A 30 -23.83 24.66 -5.33
N ARG A 31 -22.85 25.51 -4.97
CA ARG A 31 -21.82 26.02 -5.89
C ARG A 31 -20.55 25.17 -5.93
N ALA A 32 -20.43 24.16 -5.09
CA ALA A 32 -19.24 23.32 -5.01
C ALA A 32 -19.03 22.53 -6.31
N LYS A 33 -17.79 22.49 -6.78
CA LYS A 33 -17.37 21.72 -7.96
C LYS A 33 -16.59 20.48 -7.53
N THR A 34 -16.64 19.43 -8.34
CA THR A 34 -15.83 18.24 -8.07
C THR A 34 -14.34 18.54 -8.22
N PHE A 35 -13.49 17.81 -7.50
CA PHE A 35 -12.04 17.97 -7.62
C PHE A 35 -11.55 17.79 -9.07
N ASP A 36 -12.17 16.89 -9.83
CA ASP A 36 -11.80 16.62 -11.23
C ASP A 36 -12.15 17.79 -12.15
N GLU A 37 -13.25 18.50 -11.88
CA GLU A 37 -13.63 19.70 -12.62
C GLU A 37 -12.68 20.87 -12.35
N VAL A 38 -12.23 21.04 -11.10
CA VAL A 38 -11.35 22.15 -10.71
C VAL A 38 -9.88 21.85 -11.05
N PHE A 39 -9.47 20.58 -10.97
CA PHE A 39 -8.09 20.13 -11.17
C PHE A 39 -8.00 18.96 -12.16
N PRO A 40 -8.33 19.18 -13.44
CA PRO A 40 -8.28 18.14 -14.45
C PRO A 40 -6.87 17.56 -14.58
N GLY A 41 -6.76 16.23 -14.54
CA GLY A 41 -5.49 15.51 -14.68
C GLY A 41 -4.56 15.56 -13.45
N MET A 42 -4.95 16.23 -12.36
CA MET A 42 -4.15 16.29 -11.13
C MET A 42 -4.29 15.03 -10.28
N ARG A 43 -5.40 14.29 -10.41
CA ARG A 43 -5.58 12.97 -9.78
C ARG A 43 -4.66 11.94 -10.42
N LYS A 44 -3.42 11.86 -9.94
CA LYS A 44 -2.57 10.68 -10.13
C LYS A 44 -2.98 9.61 -9.12
N GLY A 45 -4.10 8.94 -9.39
CA GLY A 45 -4.44 7.71 -8.68
C GLY A 45 -3.32 6.69 -8.85
N ARG A 46 -3.11 5.82 -7.85
CA ARG A 46 -2.31 4.62 -8.07
C ARG A 46 -3.02 3.84 -9.17
N GLY A 47 -2.36 3.71 -10.32
CA GLY A 47 -2.93 2.99 -11.46
C GLY A 47 -3.30 1.55 -11.10
N PRO A 48 -4.10 0.88 -11.93
CA PRO A 48 -4.45 -0.53 -11.73
C PRO A 48 -3.20 -1.35 -11.42
N ASN A 49 -3.31 -2.26 -10.44
CA ASN A 49 -2.18 -3.10 -10.06
C ASN A 49 -1.79 -3.97 -11.26
N LYS A 50 -0.67 -3.65 -11.92
CA LYS A 50 -0.22 -4.34 -13.15
C LYS A 50 0.23 -5.78 -12.90
N ALA A 51 0.56 -6.13 -11.65
CA ALA A 51 0.94 -7.49 -11.29
C ALA A 51 -0.29 -8.32 -10.91
N PRO A 52 -0.36 -9.60 -11.33
CA PRO A 52 -1.39 -10.52 -10.84
C PRO A 52 -1.41 -10.52 -9.32
N THR A 53 -2.59 -10.34 -8.73
CA THR A 53 -2.74 -10.30 -7.28
C THR A 53 -2.35 -11.66 -6.70
N LYS A 54 -1.40 -11.66 -5.74
CA LYS A 54 -1.07 -12.87 -4.98
C LYS A 54 -2.34 -13.38 -4.29
N ARG A 55 -2.57 -14.69 -4.33
CA ARG A 55 -3.70 -15.30 -3.61
C ARG A 55 -3.31 -15.51 -2.15
N GLN A 56 -4.11 -14.98 -1.23
CA GLN A 56 -3.96 -15.25 0.19
C GLN A 56 -4.51 -16.65 0.48
N VAL A 57 -3.66 -17.55 0.98
CA VAL A 57 -4.03 -18.92 1.34
C VAL A 57 -3.46 -19.27 2.69
N THR A 58 -4.13 -20.16 3.43
CA THR A 58 -3.63 -20.73 4.67
C THR A 58 -2.73 -21.94 4.34
N LEU A 59 -1.41 -21.78 4.48
CA LEU A 59 -0.42 -22.84 4.25
C LEU A 59 0.38 -23.10 5.53
N ARG A 60 0.57 -24.38 5.88
CA ARG A 60 1.47 -24.79 6.96
C ARG A 60 2.85 -25.09 6.36
N LEU A 61 3.89 -24.55 6.97
CA LEU A 61 5.29 -24.73 6.58
C LEU A 61 6.06 -25.36 7.74
N SER A 62 7.12 -26.09 7.43
CA SER A 62 8.04 -26.62 8.45
C SER A 62 8.66 -25.47 9.26
N PRO A 63 8.87 -25.64 10.59
CA PRO A 63 9.51 -24.64 11.43
C PRO A 63 10.84 -24.14 10.87
N VAL A 64 11.70 -25.06 10.40
CA VAL A 64 13.03 -24.74 9.82
C VAL A 64 12.92 -23.74 8.66
N VAL A 65 11.89 -23.87 7.82
CA VAL A 65 11.67 -22.95 6.69
C VAL A 65 11.28 -21.57 7.19
N VAL A 66 10.35 -21.52 8.15
CA VAL A 66 9.86 -20.26 8.71
C VAL A 66 10.98 -19.51 9.44
N ASP A 67 11.77 -20.23 10.23
CA ASP A 67 12.86 -19.66 11.04
C ASP A 67 13.97 -19.10 10.16
N TYR A 68 14.37 -19.85 9.12
CA TYR A 68 15.35 -19.41 8.13
C TYR A 68 14.93 -18.08 7.48
N PHE A 69 13.72 -18.00 6.91
CA PHE A 69 13.30 -16.80 6.20
C PHE A 69 13.03 -15.63 7.16
N LYS A 70 12.48 -15.88 8.36
CA LYS A 70 12.26 -14.82 9.36
C LYS A 70 13.57 -14.20 9.85
N ALA A 71 14.65 -14.98 9.95
CA ALA A 71 15.97 -14.48 10.34
C ALA A 71 16.51 -13.42 9.35
N GLU A 72 16.11 -13.48 8.07
CA GLU A 72 16.46 -12.48 7.05
C GLU A 72 15.66 -11.15 7.18
N GLY A 73 14.78 -11.05 8.19
CA GLY A 73 14.09 -9.80 8.55
C GLY A 73 12.85 -9.46 7.69
N PRO A 74 12.48 -8.17 7.61
CA PRO A 74 11.29 -7.73 6.88
C PRO A 74 11.29 -8.19 5.42
N GLY A 75 10.14 -8.67 4.94
CA GLY A 75 9.99 -9.19 3.58
C GLY A 75 10.20 -10.71 3.44
N TRP A 76 10.41 -11.43 4.54
CA TRP A 76 10.58 -12.89 4.54
C TRP A 76 9.46 -13.66 3.80
N GLN A 77 8.21 -13.20 3.89
CA GLN A 77 7.07 -13.79 3.17
C GLN A 77 7.18 -13.65 1.65
N SER A 78 7.76 -12.54 1.15
CA SER A 78 8.02 -12.38 -0.28
C SER A 78 9.16 -13.28 -0.74
N ARG A 79 10.20 -13.45 0.08
CA ARG A 79 11.36 -14.29 -0.26
C ARG A 79 11.00 -15.77 -0.35
N ILE A 80 10.15 -16.27 0.56
CA ILE A 80 9.66 -17.64 0.47
C ILE A 80 8.79 -17.86 -0.79
N ASP A 81 7.93 -16.90 -1.13
CA ASP A 81 7.14 -16.94 -2.37
C ASP A 81 8.05 -17.00 -3.62
N GLU A 82 9.07 -16.15 -3.68
CA GLU A 82 10.07 -16.17 -4.77
C GLU A 82 10.81 -17.51 -4.88
N ALA A 83 11.19 -18.11 -3.73
CA ALA A 83 11.82 -19.41 -3.69
C ALA A 83 10.89 -20.50 -4.26
N LEU A 84 9.62 -20.51 -3.87
CA LEU A 84 8.62 -21.44 -4.38
C LEU A 84 8.38 -21.27 -5.89
N VAL A 85 8.30 -20.02 -6.38
CA VAL A 85 8.17 -19.72 -7.82
C VAL A 85 9.36 -20.28 -8.61
N LYS A 86 10.59 -20.14 -8.11
CA LYS A 86 11.79 -20.71 -8.75
C LYS A 86 11.70 -22.24 -8.87
N VAL A 87 11.21 -22.92 -7.82
CA VAL A 87 11.00 -24.38 -7.84
C VAL A 87 9.97 -24.77 -8.91
N VAL A 88 8.83 -24.08 -8.97
CA VAL A 88 7.77 -24.35 -9.98
C VAL A 88 8.29 -24.13 -11.40
N LYS A 89 9.01 -23.03 -11.66
CA LYS A 89 9.60 -22.74 -12.97
C LYS A 89 10.56 -23.83 -13.41
N ARG A 90 11.49 -24.23 -12.52
CA ARG A 90 12.44 -25.32 -12.80
C ARG A 90 11.74 -26.63 -13.15
N LYS A 91 10.71 -27.01 -12.38
CA LYS A 91 9.94 -28.24 -12.61
C LYS A 91 9.16 -28.21 -13.93
N ARG A 92 8.63 -27.05 -14.35
CA ARG A 92 7.97 -26.91 -15.65
C ARG A 92 8.95 -27.00 -16.81
N SER A 93 10.11 -26.35 -16.71
CA SER A 93 11.15 -26.44 -17.74
C SER A 93 11.67 -27.87 -17.94
N SER A 94 11.77 -28.68 -16.88
CA SER A 94 12.20 -30.08 -16.97
C SER A 94 11.11 -31.06 -17.44
N ALA A 95 9.86 -30.61 -17.58
CA ALA A 95 8.74 -31.46 -18.00
C ALA A 95 8.33 -31.22 -19.46
N THR A 96 9.00 -30.29 -20.15
CA THR A 96 8.72 -29.89 -21.54
C THR A 96 9.89 -30.19 -22.49
N GLY A 97 10.97 -30.82 -21.99
CA GLY A 97 12.05 -31.40 -22.78
C GLY A 97 12.17 -32.88 -22.47
#